data_AF-A0A397SLK7-F1
#
_entry.id   AF-A0A397SLK7-F1
#
_cell.length_a   1.000
_cell.length_b   1.000
_cell.length_c   1.000
_cell.angle_alpha   90.00
_cell.angle_beta   90.00
_cell.angle_gamma   90.00
#
_symmetry.space_group_name_H-M   'P 1'
#
loop_
_entity.id
_entity.type
_entity.pdbx_description
1 polymer ?
#
loop_
_entity_poly.entity_id
_entity_poly.type
_entity_poly.pdbx_seq_one_letter_code
_entity_poly.pdbx_strand_id
1 'polypeptide(L)'
;MKRVLEGPDRTTATLEFLFYSSKLRPMGDGNKSLIDAISSLTVAINSLNRLVEDKDKKDKPESLKLIGGTPIPQQSLINFLVINSSLQEIDIGAHFHRAKNKELLPLITNKVLKLWDAKNISNEGVEMLAKSCPNLESLSILYAQINDKALHHLLKYCPYLEEIDLYGCGNISNMGLKLLASEIILSIDLCGCFLINNEGIRELVNNCPKLIALRISYCQDADLPLI
;
A
#
# COMPACT_ATOMS: atom_id res chain seq x y z
N MET A 1 1.67 -6.10 20.37
CA MET A 1 1.04 -7.38 20.78
C MET A 1 0.88 -8.21 19.51
N LYS A 2 1.61 -9.32 19.35
CA LYS A 2 1.46 -10.22 18.19
C LYS A 2 0.08 -10.86 18.29
N ARG A 3 -0.79 -10.61 17.32
CA ARG A 3 -2.06 -11.32 17.20
C ARG A 3 -2.01 -11.99 15.84
N VAL A 4 -1.80 -13.31 15.84
CA VAL A 4 -2.19 -14.11 14.69
C VAL A 4 -3.70 -14.12 14.77
N LEU A 5 -4.33 -13.19 14.05
CA LEU A 5 -5.78 -13.20 13.93
C LEU A 5 -6.09 -14.20 12.82
N GLU A 6 -6.63 -15.34 13.22
CA GLU A 6 -7.44 -16.14 12.31
C GLU A 6 -8.62 -15.24 11.94
N GLY A 7 -8.71 -14.86 10.66
CA GLY A 7 -9.82 -14.07 10.15
C GLY A 7 -11.16 -14.79 10.35
N PRO A 8 -12.29 -14.08 10.27
CA PRO A 8 -13.63 -14.69 10.33
C PRO A 8 -13.82 -15.75 9.23
N ASP A 9 -13.10 -15.62 8.11
CA ASP A 9 -12.86 -16.68 7.14
C ASP A 9 -11.56 -17.42 7.48
N ARG A 10 -11.67 -18.71 7.80
CA ARG A 10 -10.60 -19.62 8.26
C ARG A 10 -9.51 -19.94 7.20
N THR A 11 -9.21 -19.04 6.27
CA THR A 11 -8.43 -19.37 5.06
C THR A 11 -7.12 -18.60 4.85
N THR A 12 -6.84 -17.51 5.55
CA THR A 12 -5.58 -16.74 5.33
C THR A 12 -4.81 -16.50 6.62
N ALA A 13 -3.56 -16.99 6.71
CA ALA A 13 -2.68 -16.73 7.83
C ALA A 13 -2.12 -15.29 7.78
N THR A 14 -2.68 -14.38 8.58
CA THR A 14 -2.26 -12.97 8.66
C THR A 14 -1.30 -12.70 9.81
N LEU A 15 -0.16 -12.09 9.49
CA LEU A 15 0.76 -11.53 10.46
C LEU A 15 0.55 -10.02 10.57
N GLU A 16 -0.18 -9.60 11.60
CA GLU A 16 -0.47 -8.20 11.85
C GLU A 16 0.38 -7.65 13.01
N PHE A 17 1.08 -6.56 12.75
CA PHE A 17 1.77 -5.76 13.74
C PHE A 17 1.13 -4.37 13.78
N LEU A 18 0.31 -4.16 14.81
CA LEU A 18 -0.20 -2.85 15.17
C LEU A 18 0.84 -2.14 16.03
N PHE A 19 1.32 -1.01 15.55
CA PHE A 19 2.19 -0.13 16.30
C PHE A 19 1.46 1.18 16.58
N TYR A 20 1.32 1.53 17.84
CA TYR A 20 0.76 2.82 18.22
C TYR A 20 1.81 3.90 18.01
N SER A 21 1.53 4.81 17.08
CA SER A 21 2.25 6.06 16.94
C SER A 21 1.81 7.00 18.07
N SER A 22 2.75 7.57 18.81
CA SER A 22 2.50 8.64 19.78
C SER A 22 2.03 9.97 19.15
N LYS A 23 1.69 10.00 17.85
CA LYS A 23 1.16 11.21 17.19
C LYS A 23 -0.31 11.55 17.52
N LEU A 24 -0.88 11.00 18.60
CA LEU A 24 -2.00 11.64 19.29
C LEU A 24 -1.43 12.63 20.31
N ARG A 25 -1.29 13.90 19.90
CA ARG A 25 -0.93 15.13 20.66
C ARG A 25 -0.04 14.97 21.92
N PRO A 26 1.15 15.61 21.99
CA PRO A 26 1.85 15.74 23.26
C PRO A 26 1.11 16.78 24.13
N MET A 27 0.25 16.31 25.03
CA MET A 27 -0.01 17.01 26.29
C MET A 27 0.49 16.09 27.41
N GLY A 28 1.77 16.25 27.77
CA GLY A 28 2.40 15.58 28.92
C GLY A 28 3.43 14.51 28.54
N ASP A 29 4.70 14.88 28.69
CA ASP A 29 5.91 14.05 28.80
C ASP A 29 6.36 13.25 27.55
N GLY A 30 7.14 13.91 26.70
CA GLY A 30 7.70 13.35 25.45
C GLY A 30 8.59 12.12 25.65
N ASN A 31 9.18 11.91 26.84
CA ASN A 31 10.06 10.77 27.10
C ASN A 31 9.32 9.44 27.20
N LYS A 32 8.10 9.43 27.77
CA LYS A 32 7.28 8.22 27.88
C LYS A 32 6.85 7.72 26.50
N SER A 33 6.46 8.66 25.64
CA SER A 33 6.07 8.39 24.25
C SER A 33 7.20 7.79 23.39
N LEU A 34 8.45 8.16 23.68
CA LEU A 34 9.64 7.66 23.00
C LEU A 34 10.01 6.25 23.47
N ILE A 35 9.91 5.99 24.78
CA ILE A 35 10.19 4.67 25.38
C ILE A 35 9.17 3.64 24.88
N ASP A 36 7.89 4.00 24.82
CA ASP A 36 6.82 3.13 24.30
C ASP A 36 7.02 2.79 22.81
N ALA A 37 7.49 3.76 22.03
CA ALA A 37 7.85 3.60 20.62
C ALA A 37 9.05 2.66 20.42
N ILE A 38 10.10 2.76 21.26
CA ILE A 38 11.29 1.89 21.21
C ILE A 38 10.95 0.47 21.65
N SER A 39 10.12 0.32 22.68
CA SER A 39 9.65 -0.99 23.16
C SER A 39 8.81 -1.71 22.09
N SER A 40 7.90 -1.00 21.44
CA SER A 40 7.08 -1.54 20.35
C SER A 40 7.91 -2.00 19.15
N LEU A 41 8.94 -1.24 18.78
CA LEU A 41 9.93 -1.62 17.76
C LEU A 41 10.69 -2.88 18.14
N THR A 42 11.18 -2.94 19.37
CA THR A 42 11.98 -4.08 19.86
C THR A 42 11.14 -5.37 19.83
N VAL A 43 9.88 -5.29 20.24
CA VAL A 43 8.94 -6.43 20.18
C VAL A 43 8.70 -6.88 18.74
N ALA A 44 8.52 -5.95 17.80
CA ALA A 44 8.31 -6.31 16.39
C ALA A 44 9.56 -6.89 15.74
N ILE A 45 10.72 -6.29 15.96
CA ILE A 45 12.01 -6.82 15.46
C ILE A 45 12.24 -8.22 16.01
N ASN A 46 12.04 -8.44 17.31
CA ASN A 46 12.18 -9.77 17.92
C ASN A 46 11.15 -10.76 17.39
N SER A 47 9.93 -10.31 17.09
CA SER A 47 8.88 -11.17 16.52
C SER A 47 9.19 -11.55 15.07
N LEU A 48 9.68 -10.61 14.26
CA LEU A 48 10.15 -10.85 12.90
C LEU A 48 11.37 -11.79 12.91
N ASN A 49 12.35 -11.54 13.78
CA ASN A 49 13.56 -12.36 13.90
C ASN A 49 13.23 -13.80 14.33
N ARG A 50 12.30 -14.01 15.26
CA ARG A 50 11.85 -15.37 15.63
C ARG A 50 11.18 -16.13 14.47
N LEU A 51 10.47 -15.41 13.59
CA LEU A 51 9.88 -16.01 12.38
C LEU A 51 10.94 -16.29 11.30
N VAL A 52 12.02 -15.51 11.29
CA VAL A 52 13.20 -15.71 10.44
C VAL A 52 14.04 -16.91 10.89
N GLU A 53 14.10 -17.19 12.19
CA GLU A 53 14.85 -18.32 12.78
C GLU A 53 14.14 -19.67 12.57
N ASP A 54 12.81 -19.69 12.51
CA ASP A 54 11.98 -20.89 12.32
C ASP A 54 11.72 -21.17 10.83
N LYS A 55 12.79 -21.31 10.02
CA LYS A 55 12.72 -21.39 8.54
C LYS A 55 11.96 -22.60 8.00
N ASP A 56 11.86 -23.67 8.80
CA ASP A 56 11.27 -24.96 8.43
C ASP A 56 9.78 -25.07 8.78
N LYS A 57 9.17 -23.98 9.27
CA LYS A 57 7.74 -23.96 9.56
C LYS A 57 6.94 -24.19 8.27
N LYS A 58 6.09 -25.23 8.30
CA LYS A 58 5.20 -25.57 7.17
C LYS A 58 4.21 -24.45 6.84
N ASP A 59 3.75 -23.72 7.86
CA ASP A 59 2.72 -22.69 7.72
C ASP A 59 3.38 -21.30 7.69
N LYS A 60 3.75 -20.86 6.49
CA LYS A 60 4.19 -19.48 6.26
C LYS A 60 2.98 -18.54 6.18
N PRO A 61 3.10 -17.29 6.66
CA PRO A 61 2.02 -16.31 6.51
C PRO A 61 1.75 -16.02 5.04
N GLU A 62 0.49 -15.77 4.74
CA GLU A 62 0.04 -15.32 3.41
C GLU A 62 -0.08 -13.80 3.34
N SER A 63 -0.14 -13.13 4.50
CA SER A 63 -0.21 -11.66 4.54
C SER A 63 0.62 -11.07 5.67
N LEU A 64 1.23 -9.91 5.38
CA LEU A 64 1.95 -9.08 6.34
C LEU A 64 1.26 -7.72 6.43
N LYS A 65 0.91 -7.27 7.64
CA LYS A 65 0.36 -5.93 7.87
C LYS A 65 1.17 -5.20 8.95
N LEU A 66 1.82 -4.10 8.57
CA LEU A 66 2.58 -3.21 9.45
C LEU A 66 1.84 -1.88 9.55
N ILE A 67 0.92 -1.79 10.51
CA ILE A 67 0.01 -0.66 10.64
C ILE A 67 0.47 0.23 11.81
N GLY A 68 0.82 1.48 11.49
CA GLY A 68 1.16 2.52 12.47
C GLY A 68 2.61 2.45 13.00
N GLY A 69 2.91 3.39 13.93
CA GLY A 69 4.12 3.43 14.77
C GLY A 69 5.47 3.70 14.09
N THR A 70 6.55 3.35 14.80
CA THR A 70 7.90 3.74 14.44
C THR A 70 8.46 2.86 13.31
N PRO A 71 9.15 3.43 12.31
CA PRO A 71 9.68 2.65 11.19
C PRO A 71 10.57 1.48 11.62
N ILE A 72 10.23 0.24 11.23
CA ILE A 72 11.13 -0.90 11.37
C ILE A 72 12.42 -0.69 10.54
N PRO A 73 13.57 -1.24 10.96
CA PRO A 73 14.80 -1.18 10.18
C PRO A 73 14.63 -1.85 8.81
N GLN A 74 15.14 -1.22 7.75
CA GLN A 74 15.01 -1.72 6.36
C GLN A 74 15.54 -3.15 6.21
N GLN A 75 16.68 -3.46 6.83
CA GLN A 75 17.27 -4.81 6.76
C GLN A 75 16.37 -5.88 7.39
N SER A 76 15.66 -5.54 8.48
CA SER A 76 14.73 -6.47 9.11
C SER A 76 13.55 -6.80 8.20
N LEU A 77 13.03 -5.81 7.48
CA LEU A 77 11.98 -6.02 6.49
C LEU A 77 12.48 -6.88 5.32
N ILE A 78 13.66 -6.56 4.77
CA ILE A 78 14.29 -7.33 3.68
C ILE A 78 14.45 -8.80 4.10
N ASN A 79 15.05 -9.07 5.26
CA ASN A 79 15.26 -10.43 5.75
C ASN A 79 13.95 -11.19 5.90
N PHE A 80 12.89 -10.52 6.36
CA PHE A 80 11.57 -11.11 6.47
C PHE A 80 10.98 -11.47 5.10
N LEU A 81 11.05 -10.56 4.12
CA LEU A 81 10.50 -10.79 2.78
C LEU A 81 11.25 -11.87 2.00
N VAL A 82 12.57 -11.99 2.18
CA VAL A 82 13.36 -13.08 1.58
C VAL A 82 12.86 -14.46 2.03
N ILE A 83 12.45 -14.59 3.28
CA ILE A 83 11.97 -15.87 3.84
C ILE A 83 10.51 -16.14 3.49
N ASN A 84 9.71 -15.08 3.39
CA ASN A 84 8.28 -15.12 3.16
C ASN A 84 7.94 -14.68 1.72
N SER A 85 8.65 -15.22 0.73
CA SER A 85 8.46 -14.89 -0.69
C SER A 85 7.11 -15.33 -1.27
N SER A 86 6.35 -16.16 -0.55
CA SER A 86 5.02 -16.63 -0.92
C SER A 86 3.88 -15.72 -0.45
N LEU A 87 4.18 -14.61 0.23
CA LEU A 87 3.17 -13.65 0.68
C LEU A 87 2.29 -13.22 -0.49
N GLN A 88 0.98 -13.13 -0.27
CA GLN A 88 0.00 -12.65 -1.23
C GLN A 88 -0.37 -11.19 -0.96
N GLU A 89 -0.36 -10.76 0.30
CA GLU A 89 -0.64 -9.37 0.71
C GLU A 89 0.50 -8.78 1.54
N ILE A 90 0.92 -7.56 1.20
CA ILE A 90 1.80 -6.74 2.01
C ILE A 90 1.17 -5.37 2.23
N ASP A 91 0.94 -5.03 3.48
CA ASP A 91 0.70 -3.66 3.92
C ASP A 91 1.89 -3.22 4.77
N ILE A 92 2.70 -2.32 4.21
CA ILE A 92 3.86 -1.75 4.91
C ILE A 92 3.70 -0.26 5.22
N GLY A 93 2.50 0.31 4.98
CA GLY A 93 2.12 1.64 5.42
C GLY A 93 3.22 2.71 5.29
N ALA A 94 3.43 3.47 6.37
CA ALA A 94 4.43 4.54 6.51
C ALA A 94 5.89 4.05 6.62
N HIS A 95 6.13 2.73 6.65
CA HIS A 95 7.47 2.16 6.74
C HIS A 95 8.25 2.28 5.41
N PHE A 96 7.56 2.64 4.33
CA PHE A 96 8.16 2.86 3.01
C PHE A 96 9.03 4.12 2.91
N HIS A 97 8.78 5.16 3.75
CA HIS A 97 9.47 6.46 3.68
C HIS A 97 11.00 6.38 3.89
N ARG A 98 11.52 5.30 4.49
CA ARG A 98 12.96 5.15 4.79
C ARG A 98 13.72 4.19 3.89
N ALA A 99 13.05 3.44 3.02
CA ALA A 99 13.73 2.51 2.13
C ALA A 99 14.22 3.25 0.88
N LYS A 100 15.54 3.40 0.71
CA LYS A 100 16.10 3.66 -0.62
C LYS A 100 15.92 2.37 -1.42
N ASN A 101 14.97 2.41 -2.34
CA ASN A 101 14.13 1.30 -2.77
C ASN A 101 14.74 0.28 -3.74
N LYS A 102 16.07 0.18 -3.88
CA LYS A 102 16.68 -0.75 -4.84
C LYS A 102 16.66 -2.21 -4.38
N GLU A 103 16.81 -2.44 -3.08
CA GLU A 103 16.90 -3.80 -2.51
C GLU A 103 15.53 -4.33 -2.06
N LEU A 104 14.63 -3.44 -1.65
CA LEU A 104 13.31 -3.82 -1.14
C LEU A 104 12.32 -4.12 -2.27
N LEU A 105 12.28 -3.28 -3.31
CA LEU A 105 11.28 -3.41 -4.39
C LEU A 105 11.32 -4.77 -5.10
N PRO A 106 12.47 -5.38 -5.41
CA PRO A 106 12.52 -6.69 -6.06
C PRO A 106 11.94 -7.83 -5.20
N LEU A 107 11.77 -7.62 -3.90
CA LEU A 107 11.23 -8.61 -2.96
C LEU A 107 9.72 -8.50 -2.80
N ILE A 108 9.12 -7.39 -3.25
CA ILE A 108 7.68 -7.21 -3.28
C ILE A 108 7.20 -7.82 -4.61
N THR A 109 6.48 -8.92 -4.52
CA THR A 109 6.02 -9.72 -5.68
C THR A 109 4.53 -10.11 -5.54
N ASN A 110 3.85 -9.43 -4.62
CA ASN A 110 2.59 -9.81 -4.02
C ASN A 110 1.40 -9.37 -4.89
N LYS A 111 0.23 -9.98 -4.66
CA LYS A 111 -1.02 -9.63 -5.33
C LYS A 111 -1.65 -8.36 -4.77
N VAL A 112 -1.47 -8.12 -3.47
CA VAL A 112 -2.01 -6.95 -2.78
C VAL A 112 -0.86 -6.18 -2.14
N LEU A 113 -0.75 -4.89 -2.46
CA LEU A 113 0.28 -4.01 -1.90
C LEU A 113 -0.33 -2.71 -1.39
N LYS A 114 -0.04 -2.36 -0.14
CA LYS A 114 -0.51 -1.12 0.50
C LYS A 114 0.66 -0.33 1.06
N LEU A 115 0.82 0.90 0.57
CA LEU A 115 1.86 1.86 0.92
C LEU A 115 1.19 3.17 1.37
N TRP A 116 1.33 3.53 2.64
CA TRP A 116 0.69 4.72 3.21
C TRP A 116 1.75 5.79 3.47
N ASP A 117 1.40 7.08 3.34
CA ASP A 117 2.37 8.18 3.50
C ASP A 117 3.61 8.01 2.58
N ALA A 118 3.38 7.56 1.35
CA ALA A 118 4.41 7.19 0.38
C ALA A 118 5.04 8.42 -0.31
N LYS A 119 5.23 9.53 0.43
CA LYS A 119 5.69 10.83 -0.09
C LYS A 119 7.02 10.78 -0.85
N ASN A 120 7.86 9.79 -0.55
CA ASN A 120 9.17 9.62 -1.17
C ASN A 120 9.18 8.62 -2.34
N ILE A 121 8.04 8.02 -2.71
CA ILE A 121 7.98 7.21 -3.93
C ILE A 121 7.95 8.12 -5.15
N SER A 122 8.84 7.87 -6.11
CA SER A 122 8.84 8.54 -7.41
C SER A 122 8.16 7.67 -8.47
N ASN A 123 7.89 8.24 -9.65
CA ASN A 123 7.33 7.48 -10.77
C ASN A 123 8.25 6.30 -11.18
N GLU A 124 9.57 6.48 -11.12
CA GLU A 124 10.56 5.43 -11.38
C GLU A 124 10.53 4.34 -10.30
N GLY A 125 10.29 4.74 -9.04
CA GLY A 125 10.06 3.79 -7.95
C GLY A 125 8.81 2.94 -8.18
N VAL A 126 7.72 3.55 -8.66
CA VAL A 126 6.51 2.83 -9.07
C VAL A 126 6.79 1.92 -10.27
N GLU A 127 7.60 2.36 -11.24
CA GLU A 127 7.99 1.49 -12.37
C GLU A 127 8.72 0.22 -11.91
N MET A 128 9.71 0.38 -11.02
CA MET A 128 10.46 -0.74 -10.46
C MET A 128 9.55 -1.70 -9.67
N LEU A 129 8.61 -1.15 -8.90
CA LEU A 129 7.62 -1.91 -8.17
C LEU A 129 6.72 -2.71 -9.13
N ALA A 130 6.18 -2.05 -10.15
CA ALA A 130 5.30 -2.67 -11.13
C ALA A 130 5.99 -3.82 -11.88
N LYS A 131 7.27 -3.63 -12.26
CA LYS A 131 8.10 -4.69 -12.86
C LYS A 131 8.34 -5.88 -11.93
N SER A 132 8.34 -5.66 -10.61
CA SER A 132 8.56 -6.71 -9.61
C SER A 132 7.26 -7.44 -9.24
N CYS A 133 6.10 -6.81 -9.45
CA CYS A 133 4.77 -7.36 -9.12
C CYS A 133 3.89 -7.57 -10.38
N PRO A 134 4.23 -8.47 -11.32
CA PRO A 134 3.43 -8.66 -12.53
C PRO A 134 2.03 -9.24 -12.28
N ASN A 135 1.83 -9.87 -11.12
CA ASN A 135 0.54 -10.45 -10.69
C ASN A 135 -0.20 -9.55 -9.69
N LEU A 136 0.12 -8.25 -9.64
CA LEU A 136 -0.54 -7.31 -8.74
C LEU A 136 -2.01 -7.15 -9.15
N GLU A 137 -2.91 -7.40 -8.21
CA GLU A 137 -4.37 -7.34 -8.34
C GLU A 137 -4.94 -6.11 -7.63
N SER A 138 -4.34 -5.69 -6.50
CA SER A 138 -4.78 -4.55 -5.69
C SER A 138 -3.59 -3.72 -5.21
N LEU A 139 -3.66 -2.40 -5.41
CA LEU A 139 -2.62 -1.46 -5.04
C LEU A 139 -3.19 -0.23 -4.33
N SER A 140 -2.61 0.09 -3.18
CA SER A 140 -2.80 1.38 -2.52
C SER A 140 -1.49 2.14 -2.38
N ILE A 141 -1.41 3.34 -2.93
CA ILE A 141 -0.30 4.28 -2.75
C ILE A 141 -0.88 5.63 -2.32
N LEU A 142 -0.84 5.93 -1.02
CA LEU A 142 -1.45 7.14 -0.47
C LEU A 142 -0.42 8.26 -0.28
N TYR A 143 -0.85 9.50 -0.56
CA TYR A 143 -0.08 10.74 -0.37
C TYR A 143 1.28 10.75 -1.08
N ALA A 144 1.39 10.09 -2.23
CA ALA A 144 2.60 10.07 -3.05
C ALA A 144 2.68 11.26 -4.00
N GLN A 145 3.92 11.66 -4.34
CA GLN A 145 4.20 12.72 -5.33
C GLN A 145 4.36 12.12 -6.74
N ILE A 146 3.43 11.26 -7.13
CA ILE A 146 3.41 10.58 -8.44
C ILE A 146 2.40 11.23 -9.38
N ASN A 147 2.56 11.00 -10.68
CA ASN A 147 1.66 11.51 -11.73
C ASN A 147 1.26 10.41 -12.72
N ASP A 148 0.61 10.78 -13.82
CA ASP A 148 0.10 9.85 -14.83
C ASP A 148 1.17 8.89 -15.42
N LYS A 149 2.46 9.23 -15.33
CA LYS A 149 3.54 8.30 -15.71
C LYS A 149 3.59 7.05 -14.82
N ALA A 150 3.36 7.20 -13.51
CA ALA A 150 3.29 6.07 -12.60
C ALA A 150 2.13 5.12 -12.97
N LEU A 151 0.96 5.68 -13.30
CA LEU A 151 -0.19 4.91 -13.80
C LEU A 151 0.15 4.15 -15.08
N HIS A 152 0.80 4.82 -16.05
CA HIS A 152 1.25 4.17 -17.27
C HIS A 152 2.16 2.96 -16.98
N HIS A 153 3.10 3.10 -16.04
CA HIS A 153 3.97 1.99 -15.66
C HIS A 153 3.21 0.84 -14.98
N LEU A 154 2.31 1.16 -14.06
CA LEU A 154 1.48 0.16 -13.37
C LEU A 154 0.68 -0.68 -14.38
N LEU A 155 -0.07 -0.02 -15.25
CA LEU A 155 -0.94 -0.70 -16.22
C LEU A 155 -0.15 -1.46 -17.29
N LYS A 156 1.09 -1.03 -17.58
CA LYS A 156 1.98 -1.72 -18.50
C LYS A 156 2.51 -3.03 -17.94
N TYR A 157 2.86 -3.07 -16.65
CA TYR A 157 3.56 -4.21 -16.05
C TYR A 157 2.65 -5.07 -15.14
N CYS A 158 1.50 -4.57 -14.72
CA CYS A 158 0.52 -5.24 -13.86
C CYS A 158 -0.82 -5.41 -14.60
N PRO A 159 -0.94 -6.34 -15.56
CA PRO A 159 -2.14 -6.51 -16.39
C PRO A 159 -3.36 -7.07 -15.65
N TYR A 160 -3.21 -7.48 -14.38
CA TYR A 160 -4.27 -8.02 -13.53
C TYR A 160 -4.74 -7.03 -12.46
N LEU A 161 -4.33 -5.77 -12.55
CA LEU A 161 -4.65 -4.76 -11.54
C LEU A 161 -6.13 -4.35 -11.65
N GLU A 162 -6.92 -4.73 -10.65
CA GLU A 162 -8.37 -4.53 -10.59
C GLU A 162 -8.77 -3.45 -9.57
N GLU A 163 -7.96 -3.24 -8.53
CA GLU A 163 -8.23 -2.27 -7.47
C GLU A 163 -7.08 -1.27 -7.29
N ILE A 164 -7.41 0.02 -7.31
CA ILE A 164 -6.42 1.09 -7.22
C ILE A 164 -6.89 2.15 -6.22
N ASP A 165 -6.07 2.43 -5.22
CA ASP A 165 -6.26 3.52 -4.26
C ASP A 165 -5.07 4.48 -4.34
N LEU A 166 -5.32 5.69 -4.83
CA LEU A 166 -4.36 6.76 -4.98
C LEU A 166 -4.75 8.00 -4.16
N TYR A 167 -5.41 7.78 -3.02
CA TYR A 167 -5.83 8.87 -2.13
C TYR A 167 -4.69 9.88 -1.89
N GLY A 168 -4.98 11.16 -2.12
CA GLY A 168 -4.05 12.27 -1.91
C GLY A 168 -2.89 12.33 -2.92
N CYS A 169 -2.92 11.56 -4.00
CA CYS A 169 -1.97 11.70 -5.12
C CYS A 169 -2.42 12.86 -6.03
N GLY A 170 -2.14 14.08 -5.59
CA GLY A 170 -2.66 15.30 -6.20
C GLY A 170 -2.28 15.58 -7.66
N ASN A 171 -1.21 14.95 -8.18
CA ASN A 171 -0.73 15.18 -9.54
C ASN A 171 -1.30 14.19 -10.58
N ILE A 172 -2.28 13.36 -10.19
CA ILE A 172 -3.03 12.52 -11.13
C ILE A 172 -4.09 13.37 -11.83
N SER A 173 -4.13 13.32 -13.15
CA SER A 173 -5.03 14.13 -13.98
C SER A 173 -6.06 13.28 -14.72
N ASN A 174 -6.94 13.94 -15.50
CA ASN A 174 -7.83 13.26 -16.43
C ASN A 174 -7.09 12.36 -17.43
N MET A 175 -5.83 12.64 -17.78
CA MET A 175 -5.03 11.73 -18.62
C MET A 175 -4.71 10.42 -17.89
N GLY A 176 -4.50 10.47 -16.57
CA GLY A 176 -4.39 9.30 -15.72
C GLY A 176 -5.68 8.46 -15.73
N LEU A 177 -6.84 9.12 -15.67
CA LEU A 177 -8.13 8.43 -15.77
C LEU A 177 -8.33 7.71 -17.10
N LYS A 178 -7.93 8.33 -18.21
CA LYS A 178 -7.93 7.69 -19.53
C LYS A 178 -7.08 6.42 -19.59
N LEU A 179 -5.97 6.39 -18.84
CA LEU A 179 -5.15 5.20 -18.73
C LEU A 179 -5.85 4.12 -17.90
N LEU A 180 -6.48 4.50 -16.79
CA LEU A 180 -7.19 3.59 -15.89
C LEU A 180 -8.45 2.97 -16.51
N ALA A 181 -9.06 3.64 -17.49
CA ALA A 181 -10.21 3.15 -18.23
C ALA A 181 -9.96 1.77 -18.85
N SER A 182 -10.54 0.72 -18.26
CA SER A 182 -10.36 -0.66 -18.73
C SER A 182 -11.46 -1.61 -18.26
N GLU A 183 -11.57 -2.75 -18.95
CA GLU A 183 -12.58 -3.80 -18.74
C GLU A 183 -12.41 -4.61 -17.45
N ILE A 184 -11.28 -4.46 -16.74
CA ILE A 184 -10.96 -5.28 -15.56
C ILE A 184 -11.06 -4.51 -14.25
N ILE A 185 -11.03 -3.17 -14.29
CA ILE A 185 -11.04 -2.36 -13.08
C ILE A 185 -12.37 -2.49 -12.36
N LEU A 186 -12.28 -2.83 -11.07
CA LEU A 186 -13.40 -3.04 -10.16
C LEU A 186 -13.54 -1.88 -9.17
N SER A 187 -12.43 -1.34 -8.67
CA SER A 187 -12.43 -0.36 -7.58
C SER A 187 -11.38 0.73 -7.79
N ILE A 188 -11.80 1.99 -7.68
CA ILE A 188 -10.93 3.15 -7.76
C ILE A 188 -11.21 4.11 -6.59
N ASP A 189 -10.15 4.51 -5.89
CA ASP A 189 -10.15 5.67 -5.00
C ASP A 189 -9.14 6.73 -5.45
N LEU A 190 -9.67 7.92 -5.72
CA LEU A 190 -8.94 9.10 -6.17
C LEU A 190 -9.25 10.31 -5.28
N CYS A 191 -9.72 10.10 -4.06
CA CYS A 191 -10.02 11.20 -3.17
C CYS A 191 -8.78 12.10 -2.98
N GLY A 192 -8.95 13.42 -3.12
CA GLY A 192 -7.86 14.39 -3.03
C GLY A 192 -6.98 14.51 -4.29
N CYS A 193 -7.34 13.86 -5.40
CA CYS A 193 -6.74 14.09 -6.72
C CYS A 193 -7.34 15.35 -7.37
N PHE A 194 -6.82 16.52 -7.01
CA PHE A 194 -7.41 17.81 -7.36
C PHE A 194 -7.29 18.22 -8.85
N LEU A 195 -6.56 17.48 -9.70
CA LEU A 195 -6.48 17.75 -11.15
C LEU A 195 -7.52 16.95 -11.96
N ILE A 196 -8.38 16.18 -11.29
CA ILE A 196 -9.45 15.41 -11.90
C ILE A 196 -10.74 16.22 -11.88
N ASN A 197 -11.49 16.16 -12.97
CA ASN A 197 -12.81 16.78 -13.10
C ASN A 197 -13.87 15.82 -13.68
N ASN A 198 -15.11 16.31 -13.79
CA ASN A 198 -16.25 15.54 -14.28
C ASN A 198 -16.09 14.96 -15.68
N GLU A 199 -15.33 15.58 -16.57
CA GLU A 199 -15.09 15.05 -17.91
C GLU A 199 -14.29 13.75 -17.83
N GLY A 200 -13.17 13.76 -17.10
CA GLY A 200 -12.34 12.58 -16.91
C GLY A 200 -13.08 11.46 -16.17
N ILE A 201 -13.89 11.81 -15.17
CA ILE A 201 -14.68 10.82 -14.42
C ILE A 201 -15.74 10.16 -15.32
N ARG A 202 -16.46 10.94 -16.14
CA ARG A 202 -17.44 10.37 -17.09
C ARG A 202 -16.76 9.43 -18.08
N GLU A 203 -15.60 9.81 -18.60
CA GLU A 203 -14.83 8.97 -19.50
C GLU A 203 -14.39 7.67 -18.82
N LEU A 204 -13.91 7.72 -17.58
CA LEU A 204 -13.57 6.53 -16.80
C LEU A 204 -14.77 5.59 -16.65
N VAL A 205 -15.90 6.10 -16.14
CA VAL A 205 -17.10 5.29 -15.86
C VAL A 205 -17.66 4.65 -17.15
N ASN A 206 -17.65 5.39 -18.26
CA ASN A 206 -18.14 4.87 -19.54
C ASN A 206 -17.26 3.74 -20.11
N ASN A 207 -16.01 3.62 -19.69
CA ASN A 207 -15.04 2.65 -20.20
C ASN A 207 -14.62 1.60 -19.14
N CYS A 208 -15.28 1.57 -17.97
CA CYS A 208 -15.05 0.59 -16.91
C CYS A 208 -16.36 -0.16 -16.58
N PRO A 209 -16.83 -1.09 -17.42
CA PRO A 209 -18.14 -1.74 -17.25
C PRO A 209 -18.23 -2.65 -16.01
N LYS A 210 -17.10 -3.00 -15.38
CA LYS A 210 -17.05 -3.78 -14.15
C LYS A 210 -16.82 -2.94 -12.88
N LEU A 211 -16.77 -1.62 -13.01
CA LEU A 211 -16.52 -0.74 -11.87
C LEU A 211 -17.67 -0.86 -10.86
N ILE A 212 -17.35 -1.35 -9.66
CA ILE A 212 -18.29 -1.51 -8.55
C ILE A 212 -18.12 -0.46 -7.46
N ALA A 213 -16.95 0.19 -7.39
CA ALA A 213 -16.64 1.19 -6.38
C ALA A 213 -15.80 2.34 -6.97
N LEU A 214 -16.29 3.57 -6.79
CA LEU A 214 -15.58 4.79 -7.18
C LEU A 214 -15.64 5.83 -6.05
N ARG A 215 -14.48 6.28 -5.59
CA ARG A 215 -14.35 7.33 -4.56
C ARG A 215 -13.58 8.52 -5.13
N ILE A 216 -14.18 9.71 -5.09
CA ILE A 216 -13.68 10.93 -5.78
C ILE A 216 -13.87 12.22 -4.94
N SER A 217 -13.99 12.09 -3.62
CA SER A 217 -14.14 13.25 -2.73
C SER A 217 -12.93 14.18 -2.86
N TYR A 218 -13.16 15.50 -2.82
CA TYR A 218 -12.09 16.51 -2.94
C TYR A 218 -11.34 16.48 -4.30
N CYS A 219 -11.94 15.91 -5.35
CA CYS A 219 -11.55 16.19 -6.75
C CYS A 219 -12.17 17.53 -7.20
N GLN A 220 -11.56 18.18 -8.19
CA GLN A 220 -12.04 19.47 -8.69
C GLN A 220 -13.37 19.29 -9.43
N ASP A 221 -14.37 20.09 -9.07
CA ASP A 221 -15.69 20.09 -9.71
C ASP A 221 -16.43 18.74 -9.69
N ALA A 222 -16.12 17.82 -8.76
CA ALA A 222 -16.70 16.47 -8.65
C ALA A 222 -18.17 16.43 -8.17
N ASP A 223 -19.00 17.37 -8.63
CA ASP A 223 -20.45 17.40 -8.46
C ASP A 223 -21.14 16.49 -9.50
N LEU A 224 -20.78 15.21 -9.56
CA LEU A 224 -21.59 14.23 -10.29
C LEU A 224 -22.75 13.78 -9.39
N PRO A 225 -23.99 13.70 -9.91
CA PRO A 225 -25.06 13.03 -9.19
C PRO A 225 -24.61 11.57 -8.97
N LEU A 226 -24.59 11.16 -7.70
CA LEU A 226 -24.31 9.79 -7.26
C LEU A 226 -25.06 8.81 -8.17
N ILE A 227 -24.32 8.01 -8.94
CA ILE A 227 -24.85 6.82 -9.64
C ILE A 227 -24.95 5.70 -8.63
#